data_AF-A0A7C1APY4-F1
#
_entry.id   AF-A0A7C1APY4-F1
#
_cell.length_a   1.000
_cell.length_b   1.000
_cell.length_c   1.000
_cell.angle_alpha   90.00
_cell.angle_beta   90.00
_cell.angle_gamma   90.00
#
_symmetry.space_group_name_H-M   'P 1'
#
loop_
_entity.id
_entity.type
_entity.pdbx_description
1 polymer ?
#
loop_
_entity_poly.entity_id
_entity_poly.type
_entity_poly.pdbx_seq_one_letter_code
_entity_poly.pdbx_strand_id
1 'polypeptide(L)'
;MSIDRDVLEAVREMGEPELRRLLMLAQARLQTHGVALGATPPDIKVRSQSVRCGKPTCSRCPHGPYWYAYWREDGKRRSKYLGKLDELPEHVAQGIAAEDKNLSFGSTGS
;
A
#
# COMPACT_ATOMS: atom_id res chain seq x y z
N MET A 1 13.46 -12.66 -0.37
CA MET A 1 14.05 -11.32 -0.12
C MET A 1 12.91 -10.35 0.13
N SER A 2 13.02 -9.51 1.17
CA SER A 2 12.16 -8.34 1.32
C SER A 2 12.56 -7.29 0.29
N ILE A 3 11.61 -6.49 -0.20
CA ILE A 3 11.94 -5.29 -0.97
C ILE A 3 12.66 -4.34 -0.03
N ASP A 4 13.79 -3.79 -0.47
CA ASP A 4 14.58 -2.84 0.30
C ASP A 4 13.79 -1.54 0.55
N ARG A 5 14.04 -0.87 1.68
CA ARG A 5 13.40 0.41 2.01
C ARG A 5 13.67 1.45 0.93
N ASP A 6 14.90 1.53 0.43
CA ASP A 6 15.28 2.53 -0.56
C ASP A 6 14.54 2.33 -1.89
N VAL A 7 14.26 1.08 -2.24
CA VAL A 7 13.42 0.75 -3.40
C VAL A 7 11.97 1.17 -3.16
N LEU A 8 11.43 0.93 -1.96
CA LEU A 8 10.06 1.39 -1.63
C LEU A 8 9.96 2.91 -1.70
N GLU A 9 10.97 3.63 -1.23
CA GLU A 9 11.02 5.09 -1.29
C GLU A 9 11.09 5.57 -2.73
N ALA A 10 12.01 5.01 -3.53
CA ALA A 10 12.13 5.35 -4.94
C ALA A 10 10.80 5.14 -5.70
N VAL A 11 10.08 4.05 -5.45
CA VAL A 11 8.78 3.78 -6.08
C VAL A 11 7.73 4.84 -5.72
N ARG A 12 7.83 5.46 -4.55
CA ARG A 12 6.87 6.49 -4.12
C ARG A 12 7.14 7.82 -4.79
N GLU A 13 8.39 8.14 -5.05
CA GLU A 13 8.81 9.34 -5.80
C GLU A 13 8.56 9.24 -7.32
N MET A 14 8.36 8.03 -7.83
CA MET A 14 8.21 7.81 -9.27
C MET A 14 6.94 8.46 -9.83
N GLY A 15 7.09 9.16 -10.94
CA GLY A 15 5.98 9.66 -11.73
C GLY A 15 5.26 8.55 -12.50
N GLU A 16 4.13 8.91 -13.12
CA GLU A 16 3.32 8.00 -13.92
C GLU A 16 4.13 7.25 -15.01
N PRO A 17 5.05 7.87 -15.78
CA PRO A 17 5.84 7.17 -16.78
C PRO A 17 6.75 6.09 -16.18
N GLU A 18 7.44 6.40 -15.09
CA GLU A 18 8.33 5.49 -14.38
C GLU A 18 7.55 4.34 -13.73
N LEU A 19 6.41 4.65 -13.12
CA LEU A 19 5.51 3.65 -12.53
C LEU A 19 4.97 2.69 -13.58
N ARG A 20 4.57 3.18 -14.77
CA ARG A 20 4.15 2.31 -15.89
C ARG A 20 5.28 1.40 -16.33
N ARG A 21 6.49 1.93 -16.48
CA ARG A 21 7.67 1.14 -16.85
C ARG A 21 7.98 0.06 -15.81
N LEU A 22 7.93 0.42 -14.53
CA LEU A 22 8.12 -0.52 -13.42
C LEU A 22 7.07 -1.62 -13.43
N LEU A 23 5.80 -1.27 -13.64
CA LEU A 23 4.70 -2.23 -13.74
C LEU A 23 4.95 -3.22 -14.88
N MET A 24 5.27 -2.73 -16.08
CA MET A 24 5.58 -3.60 -17.24
C MET A 24 6.73 -4.57 -16.93
N LEU A 25 7.81 -4.07 -16.30
CA LEU A 25 8.95 -4.90 -15.90
C LEU A 25 8.55 -5.96 -14.87
N ALA A 26 7.79 -5.59 -13.84
CA ALA A 26 7.32 -6.51 -12.81
C ALA A 26 6.40 -7.59 -13.39
N GLN A 27 5.48 -7.20 -14.28
CA GLN A 27 4.57 -8.13 -14.98
C GLN A 27 5.35 -9.13 -15.84
N ALA A 28 6.29 -8.66 -16.67
CA ALA A 28 7.12 -9.53 -17.49
C ALA A 28 7.93 -10.54 -16.64
N ARG A 29 8.43 -10.09 -15.49
CA ARG A 29 9.18 -10.96 -14.57
C ARG A 29 8.28 -12.03 -13.93
N LEU A 30 7.08 -11.65 -13.49
CA LEU A 30 6.11 -12.58 -12.92
C LEU A 30 5.65 -13.63 -13.94
N GLN A 31 5.40 -13.23 -15.18
CA GLN A 31 5.08 -14.14 -16.28
C GLN A 31 6.21 -15.16 -16.52
N THR A 32 7.46 -14.71 -16.51
CA THR A 32 8.64 -15.60 -16.63
C THR A 32 8.68 -16.66 -15.52
N HIS A 33 8.18 -16.32 -14.32
CA HIS A 33 8.10 -17.25 -13.19
C HIS A 33 6.80 -18.06 -13.14
N GLY A 34 5.97 -18.01 -14.20
CA GLY A 34 4.70 -18.74 -14.27
C GLY A 34 3.62 -18.19 -13.34
N VAL A 35 3.79 -16.98 -12.81
CA VAL A 35 2.77 -16.33 -11.98
C VAL A 35 1.78 -15.64 -12.90
N ALA A 36 0.59 -16.23 -13.03
CA ALA A 36 -0.51 -15.63 -13.76
C ALA A 36 -1.06 -14.43 -12.97
N LEU A 37 -0.79 -13.22 -13.46
CA LEU A 37 -1.53 -12.05 -13.05
C LEU A 37 -2.91 -12.15 -13.70
N GLY A 38 -3.97 -12.14 -12.91
CA GLY A 38 -5.34 -12.13 -13.44
C GLY A 38 -5.51 -11.02 -14.47
N ALA A 39 -6.43 -11.21 -15.41
CA ALA A 39 -6.70 -10.24 -16.49
C ALA A 39 -7.03 -8.83 -15.95
N THR A 40 -7.57 -8.77 -14.73
CA THR A 40 -7.83 -7.53 -14.00
C THR A 40 -6.92 -7.49 -12.77
N PRO A 41 -6.14 -6.41 -12.56
CA PRO A 41 -5.40 -6.24 -11.32
C PRO A 41 -6.38 -6.24 -10.14
N PRO A 42 -5.98 -6.82 -8.98
CA PRO A 42 -6.85 -6.83 -7.81
C PRO A 42 -7.16 -5.38 -7.39
N ASP A 43 -8.40 -5.15 -6.93
CA ASP A 43 -8.76 -3.88 -6.30
C ASP A 43 -8.00 -3.77 -4.97
N ILE A 44 -6.96 -2.95 -4.96
CA ILE A 44 -6.11 -2.70 -3.80
C ILE A 44 -6.63 -1.45 -3.11
N LYS A 45 -7.00 -1.59 -1.84
CA LYS A 45 -7.34 -0.46 -0.96
C LYS A 45 -6.20 -0.20 0.00
N VAL A 46 -5.70 1.02 0.03
CA VAL A 46 -4.62 1.43 0.93
C VAL A 46 -5.24 2.14 2.14
N ARG A 47 -4.85 1.76 3.36
CA ARG A 47 -5.37 2.33 4.61
C ARG A 47 -4.29 2.64 5.63
N SER A 48 -4.48 3.73 6.36
CA SER A 48 -3.62 4.12 7.49
C SER A 48 -4.04 3.43 8.78
N GLN A 49 -3.07 3.08 9.62
CA GLN A 49 -3.28 2.47 10.92
C GLN A 49 -2.32 3.02 11.96
N SER A 50 -2.89 3.37 13.12
CA SER A 50 -2.12 3.72 14.31
C SER A 50 -2.21 2.56 15.31
N VAL A 51 -1.08 2.06 15.79
CA VAL A 51 -1.01 0.89 16.68
C VAL A 51 -0.50 1.26 18.07
N ARG A 52 -1.10 0.66 19.10
CA ARG A 52 -0.58 0.76 20.48
C ARG A 52 0.48 -0.32 20.69
N CYS A 53 1.67 0.03 21.17
CA CYS A 53 2.74 -0.95 21.38
C CYS A 53 2.61 -1.78 22.67
N GLY A 54 1.69 -1.43 23.56
CA GLY A 54 1.47 -2.15 24.83
C GLY A 54 2.56 -1.95 25.89
N LYS A 55 3.59 -1.13 25.64
CA LYS A 55 4.62 -0.85 26.65
C LYS A 55 4.09 0.15 27.70
N PRO A 56 4.17 -0.15 29.00
CA PRO A 56 3.59 0.68 30.07
C PRO A 56 4.23 2.07 30.17
N THR A 57 5.48 2.22 29.72
CA THR A 57 6.24 3.47 29.74
C THR A 57 6.24 4.22 28.41
N CYS A 58 5.45 3.80 27.42
CA CYS A 58 5.43 4.46 26.12
C CYS A 58 4.63 5.78 26.17
N SER A 59 5.34 6.91 26.06
CA SER A 59 4.73 8.24 25.98
C SER A 59 4.36 8.70 24.57
N ARG A 60 4.75 7.94 23.53
CA ARG A 60 4.57 8.30 22.11
C ARG A 60 3.55 7.40 21.38
N CYS A 61 2.67 6.76 22.13
CA CYS A 61 1.58 5.97 21.57
C CYS A 61 0.37 6.87 21.24
N PRO A 62 -0.44 6.51 20.23
CA PRO A 62 -0.27 5.37 19.31
C PRO A 62 0.82 5.64 18.24
N HIS A 63 1.48 4.58 17.78
CA HIS A 63 2.51 4.66 16.74
C HIS A 63 1.91 4.60 15.35
N GLY A 64 2.51 5.31 14.40
CA GLY A 64 2.04 5.40 13.03
C GLY A 64 2.12 6.83 12.53
N PRO A 65 1.52 7.13 11.36
CA PRO A 65 0.66 6.24 10.57
C PRO A 65 1.43 5.11 9.83
N TYR A 66 1.00 3.87 10.03
CA TYR A 66 1.42 2.73 9.22
C TYR A 66 0.45 2.48 8.09
N TRP A 67 0.97 2.21 6.90
CA TRP A 67 0.15 1.98 5.73
C TRP A 67 0.13 0.53 5.33
N TYR A 68 -1.07 0.06 5.01
CA TYR A 68 -1.31 -1.30 4.56
C TYR A 68 -2.15 -1.29 3.29
N ALA A 69 -1.72 -2.08 2.31
CA ALA A 69 -2.56 -2.50 1.20
C ALA A 69 -3.48 -3.64 1.65
N TYR A 70 -4.73 -3.60 1.21
CA TYR A 70 -5.74 -4.64 1.41
C TYR A 70 -6.31 -5.02 0.05
N TRP A 71 -6.40 -6.32 -0.23
CA TRP A 71 -7.04 -6.83 -1.44
C TRP A 71 -7.69 -8.18 -1.17
N ARG A 72 -8.45 -8.70 -2.14
CA ARG A 72 -8.95 -10.08 -2.13
C ARG A 72 -8.21 -10.90 -3.16
N GLU A 73 -7.84 -12.10 -2.78
CA GLU A 73 -7.17 -13.09 -3.62
C GLU A 73 -7.75 -14.46 -3.26
N ASP A 74 -8.24 -15.20 -4.25
CA ASP A 74 -8.90 -16.50 -4.08
C ASP A 74 -9.99 -16.51 -2.99
N GLY A 75 -10.81 -15.44 -2.95
CA GLY A 75 -11.88 -15.25 -1.97
C GLY A 75 -11.40 -14.87 -0.56
N LYS A 76 -10.09 -14.82 -0.30
CA LYS A 76 -9.51 -14.49 1.01
C LYS A 76 -9.05 -13.04 1.05
N ARG A 77 -9.29 -12.37 2.18
CA ARG A 77 -8.75 -11.04 2.43
C ARG A 77 -7.25 -11.13 2.70
N ARG A 78 -6.46 -10.39 1.93
CA ARG A 78 -5.02 -10.24 2.09
C ARG A 78 -4.67 -8.84 2.57
N SER A 79 -3.51 -8.72 3.20
CA SER A 79 -2.93 -7.42 3.53
C SER A 79 -1.42 -7.44 3.39
N LYS A 80 -0.84 -6.27 3.10
CA LYS A 80 0.61 -6.08 3.05
C LYS A 80 0.98 -4.71 3.61
N TYR A 81 1.97 -4.70 4.50
CA TYR A 81 2.56 -3.46 4.99
C TYR A 81 3.33 -2.75 3.87
N LEU A 82 3.05 -1.47 3.70
CA LEU A 82 3.66 -0.62 2.68
C LEU A 82 4.74 0.30 3.26
N GLY A 83 4.71 0.62 4.55
CA GLY A 83 5.65 1.56 5.18
C GLY A 83 4.99 2.56 6.12
N LYS A 84 5.80 3.51 6.63
CA LYS A 84 5.33 4.74 7.30
C LYS A 84 5.21 5.85 6.26
N LEU A 85 4.30 6.81 6.44
CA LEU A 85 4.13 7.92 5.47
C LEU A 85 4.85 9.20 5.88
N ASP A 86 5.32 9.26 7.11
CA ASP A 86 5.95 10.41 7.74
C ASP A 86 7.24 10.85 7.01
N GLU A 87 7.66 10.06 6.02
CA GLU A 87 8.86 10.23 5.20
C GLU A 87 8.54 10.52 3.71
N LEU A 88 7.26 10.62 3.32
CA LEU A 88 6.87 10.72 1.90
C LEU A 88 6.63 12.15 1.41
N PRO A 89 6.78 12.38 0.09
CA PRO A 89 6.32 13.60 -0.56
C PRO A 89 4.83 13.82 -0.39
N GLU A 90 4.47 15.10 -0.30
CA GLU A 90 3.11 15.55 -0.12
C GLU A 90 2.13 15.00 -1.18
N HIS A 91 2.55 14.92 -2.45
CA HIS A 91 1.70 14.47 -3.55
C HIS A 91 1.31 12.98 -3.44
N VAL A 92 2.18 12.13 -2.88
CA VAL A 92 1.90 10.72 -2.60
C VAL A 92 0.93 10.60 -1.43
N ALA A 93 1.16 11.39 -0.38
CA ALA A 93 0.29 11.43 0.79
C ALA A 93 -1.14 11.89 0.44
N GLN A 94 -1.28 12.87 -0.46
CA GLN A 94 -2.56 13.37 -0.95
C GLN A 94 -3.32 12.32 -1.76
N GLY A 95 -2.66 11.57 -2.64
CA GLY A 95 -3.29 10.50 -3.42
C GLY A 95 -3.87 9.39 -2.53
N ILE A 96 -3.07 8.94 -1.56
CA ILE A 96 -3.50 7.90 -0.62
C ILE A 96 -4.60 8.41 0.33
N ALA A 97 -4.51 9.65 0.81
CA ALA A 97 -5.53 10.26 1.68
C ALA A 97 -6.87 10.48 0.97
N ALA A 98 -6.85 10.79 -0.34
CA ALA A 98 -8.06 10.92 -1.15
C ALA A 98 -8.79 9.58 -1.28
N GLU A 99 -8.06 8.48 -1.43
CA GLU A 99 -8.63 7.13 -1.44
C GLU A 99 -9.22 6.72 -0.09
N ASP A 100 -8.52 6.99 1.03
CA ASP A 100 -9.01 6.66 2.38
C ASP A 100 -10.33 7.39 2.71
N LYS A 101 -10.49 8.65 2.27
CA LYS A 101 -11.75 9.42 2.40
C LYS A 101 -12.90 8.81 1.60
N ASN A 102 -12.66 8.36 0.37
CA ASN A 102 -13.69 7.72 -0.45
C ASN A 102 -14.16 6.37 0.13
N LEU A 103 -13.33 5.70 0.94
CA LEU A 103 -13.74 4.50 1.67
C LEU A 103 -14.61 4.78 2.91
N SER A 104 -14.52 5.96 3.52
CA SER A 104 -15.36 6.35 4.66
C SER A 104 -16.80 6.74 4.30
N PHE A 105 -17.09 7.03 3.03
CA PHE A 105 -18.44 7.36 2.55
C PHE A 105 -19.20 6.17 1.96
N GLY A 106 -18.60 4.97 1.90
CA GLY A 106 -19.20 3.76 1.33
C GLY A 106 -19.98 2.85 2.29
N SER A 107 -20.27 3.29 3.53
CA SER A 107 -21.07 2.51 4.49
C SER A 107 -22.46 3.10 4.72
N THR A 108 -23.31 3.00 3.71
CA THR A 108 -24.77 2.88 3.86
C THR A 108 -25.15 1.73 2.94
N GLY A 109 -25.39 0.51 3.42
CA GLY A 109 -26.54 0.18 4.25
C GLY A 109 -27.67 -0.26 3.31
N SER A 110 -27.83 -1.58 3.12
CA SER A 110 -29.06 -2.36 2.83
C SER A 110 -28.69 -3.80 2.52
#